data_AF-A0A7C3SI45-F1
#
_entry.id   AF-A0A7C3SI45-F1
#
_cell.length_a   1.000
_cell.length_b   1.000
_cell.length_c   1.000
_cell.angle_alpha   90.00
_cell.angle_beta   90.00
_cell.angle_gamma   90.00
#
_symmetry.space_group_name_H-M   'P 1'
#
loop_
_entity.id
_entity.type
_entity.pdbx_description
1 polymer ?
#
loop_
_entity_poly.entity_id
_entity_poly.type
_entity_poly.pdbx_seq_one_letter_code
_entity_poly.pdbx_strand_id
1 'polypeptide(L)'
;MQQRQWFSWLSAVLVFGMVMGCVEQLLAEQSAQAPPNLIRNPSMELQREGKPLGWKPVTWQGKGHFIYADTGRTGKHSLGIESAEGADVAWQIVVPVEPRGTYRLSGWIKTENLTPKQGGRGALLNIHNLQPVATQALTGTQDWTRVEVVFDVEDQDTVQINCLFGGWGLA
;
A
#
# COMPACT_ATOMS: atom_id res chain seq x y z
N MET A 1 -21.47 -51.95 -72.22
CA MET A 1 -22.52 -51.56 -71.25
C MET A 1 -21.88 -50.76 -70.14
N GLN A 2 -22.52 -49.64 -69.77
CA GLN A 2 -22.22 -48.70 -68.66
C GLN A 2 -20.80 -48.06 -68.64
N GLN A 3 -20.63 -46.77 -68.98
CA GLN A 3 -20.87 -45.54 -68.17
C GLN A 3 -19.95 -45.45 -66.94
N ARG A 4 -19.31 -44.34 -66.54
CA ARG A 4 -19.28 -42.89 -66.86
C ARG A 4 -17.95 -42.38 -66.24
N GLN A 5 -17.23 -41.44 -66.86
CA GLN A 5 -17.04 -40.01 -66.46
C GLN A 5 -16.79 -39.82 -64.94
N TRP A 6 -15.84 -38.99 -64.46
CA TRP A 6 -15.99 -37.53 -64.30
C TRP A 6 -14.63 -36.77 -64.31
N PHE A 7 -14.54 -35.84 -65.25
CA PHE A 7 -14.02 -34.45 -65.20
C PHE A 7 -12.79 -34.03 -64.37
N SER A 8 -11.78 -33.53 -65.12
CA SER A 8 -10.72 -32.61 -64.71
C SER A 8 -11.23 -31.18 -64.48
N TRP A 9 -10.74 -30.50 -63.44
CA TRP A 9 -10.61 -29.04 -63.31
C TRP A 9 -9.33 -28.77 -62.48
N LEU A 10 -8.27 -28.22 -63.09
CA LEU A 10 -7.91 -26.80 -63.14
C LEU A 10 -7.27 -26.26 -61.84
N SER A 11 -5.97 -25.95 -61.98
CA SER A 11 -5.23 -24.79 -61.45
C SER A 11 -5.23 -24.51 -59.94
N ALA A 12 -4.03 -24.48 -59.36
CA ALA A 12 -3.41 -23.23 -58.91
C ALA A 12 -1.99 -23.47 -58.40
N VAL A 13 -1.02 -22.85 -59.07
CA VAL A 13 0.27 -22.48 -58.49
C VAL A 13 -0.02 -21.37 -57.48
N LEU A 14 0.47 -21.52 -56.25
CA LEU A 14 0.61 -20.38 -55.33
C LEU A 14 2.03 -20.39 -54.78
N VAL A 15 2.81 -19.48 -55.34
CA VAL A 15 4.12 -19.05 -54.86
C VAL A 15 3.92 -18.44 -53.48
N PHE A 16 4.41 -19.12 -52.43
CA PHE A 16 4.62 -18.42 -51.16
C PHE A 16 5.88 -17.58 -51.30
N GLY A 17 5.66 -16.33 -51.69
CA GLY A 17 6.67 -15.28 -51.60
C GLY A 17 7.14 -15.17 -50.15
N MET A 18 8.44 -15.27 -49.97
CA MET A 18 9.15 -14.93 -48.75
C MET A 18 8.87 -13.45 -48.44
N VAL A 19 7.85 -13.16 -47.65
CA VAL A 19 7.75 -11.86 -47.00
C VAL A 19 8.73 -11.90 -45.85
N MET A 20 9.80 -11.10 -46.00
CA MET A 20 10.72 -10.76 -44.93
C MET A 20 9.95 -10.59 -43.63
N GLY A 21 10.31 -11.36 -42.61
CA GLY A 21 9.84 -11.12 -41.26
C GLY A 21 10.19 -9.68 -40.89
N CYS A 22 9.17 -8.84 -40.72
CA CYS A 22 9.33 -7.58 -40.02
C CYS A 22 9.52 -7.97 -38.55
N VAL A 23 10.75 -7.86 -38.05
CA VAL A 23 10.97 -7.81 -36.60
C VAL A 23 10.53 -6.42 -36.18
N GLU A 24 9.26 -6.27 -35.89
CA GLU A 24 8.76 -5.08 -35.20
C GLU A 24 9.14 -5.23 -33.73
N GLN A 25 10.11 -4.42 -33.31
CA GLN A 25 10.35 -4.19 -31.91
C GLN A 25 9.09 -3.55 -31.34
N LEU A 26 8.26 -4.37 -30.70
CA LEU A 26 7.27 -3.91 -29.73
C LEU A 26 8.04 -2.97 -28.81
N LEU A 27 7.72 -1.68 -28.84
CA LEU A 27 8.30 -0.71 -27.93
C LEU A 27 8.13 -1.30 -26.54
N ALA A 28 9.25 -1.71 -25.95
CA ALA A 28 9.28 -2.15 -24.58
C ALA A 28 8.60 -1.03 -23.80
N GLU A 29 7.47 -1.32 -23.15
CA GLU A 29 6.90 -0.40 -22.18
C GLU A 29 8.04 -0.06 -21.24
N GLN A 30 8.49 1.19 -21.32
CA GLN A 30 9.51 1.73 -20.45
C GLN A 30 8.96 1.46 -19.05
N SER A 31 9.58 0.54 -18.32
CA SER A 31 9.15 0.20 -16.97
C SER A 31 9.23 1.48 -16.17
N ALA A 32 8.10 2.14 -15.97
CA ALA A 32 8.00 3.33 -15.15
C ALA A 32 8.31 2.85 -13.74
N GLN A 33 9.58 2.95 -13.36
CA GLN A 33 10.05 2.58 -12.04
C GLN A 33 9.20 3.38 -11.06
N ALA A 34 8.51 2.67 -10.17
CA ALA A 34 7.68 3.32 -9.17
C ALA A 34 8.54 4.35 -8.43
N PRO A 35 8.04 5.57 -8.20
CA PRO A 35 8.81 6.59 -7.50
C PRO A 35 9.29 6.05 -6.15
N PRO A 36 10.49 6.46 -5.70
CA PRO A 36 11.09 5.93 -4.48
C PRO A 36 10.20 6.19 -3.26
N ASN A 37 10.17 5.25 -2.31
CA ASN A 37 9.46 5.43 -1.05
C ASN A 37 10.20 6.46 -0.18
N LEU A 38 9.50 7.53 0.21
CA LEU A 38 10.05 8.60 1.04
C LEU A 38 10.13 8.24 2.52
N ILE A 39 9.34 7.26 2.97
CA ILE A 39 9.38 6.76 4.35
C ILE A 39 10.68 5.98 4.56
N ARG A 40 11.48 6.42 5.52
CA ARG A 40 12.67 5.67 5.96
C ARG A 40 12.26 4.47 6.79
N ASN A 41 12.97 3.36 6.63
CA ASN A 41 12.65 2.09 7.30
C ASN A 41 11.16 1.69 7.12
N PRO A 42 10.63 1.64 5.89
CA PRO A 42 9.19 1.45 5.67
C PRO A 42 8.73 0.01 5.97
N SER A 43 9.65 -0.95 6.06
CA SER A 43 9.38 -2.34 6.42
C SER A 43 9.55 -2.62 7.91
N MET A 44 10.01 -1.65 8.71
CA MET A 44 10.27 -1.81 10.15
C MET A 44 11.36 -2.81 10.52
N GLU A 45 12.18 -3.26 9.56
CA GLU A 45 13.21 -4.27 9.81
C GLU A 45 14.48 -3.69 10.45
N LEU A 46 14.70 -2.37 10.33
CA LEU A 46 15.82 -1.71 10.99
C LEU A 46 15.43 -1.33 12.42
N GLN A 47 16.25 -1.74 13.38
CA GLN A 47 16.05 -1.44 14.80
C GLN A 47 17.32 -0.97 15.49
N ARG A 48 17.13 -0.31 16.64
CA ARG A 48 18.18 0.02 17.61
C ARG A 48 17.64 -0.27 19.00
N GLU A 49 18.37 -1.08 19.77
CA GLU A 49 18.01 -1.41 21.16
C GLU A 49 16.57 -1.97 21.30
N GLY A 50 16.15 -2.85 20.40
CA GLY A 50 14.81 -3.46 20.45
C GLY A 50 13.68 -2.55 19.95
N LYS A 51 13.99 -1.39 19.35
CA LYS A 51 12.98 -0.41 18.90
C LYS A 51 13.09 -0.12 17.40
N PRO A 52 11.96 0.06 16.70
CA PRO A 52 11.95 0.35 15.26
C PRO A 52 12.59 1.72 15.01
N LEU A 53 13.63 1.75 14.17
CA LEU A 53 14.36 2.99 13.91
C LEU A 53 13.45 4.00 13.17
N GLY A 54 13.35 5.22 13.72
CA GLY A 54 12.61 6.34 13.11
C GLY A 54 11.14 6.45 13.53
N TRP A 55 10.55 5.38 14.08
CA TRP A 55 9.18 5.36 14.56
C TRP A 55 9.12 5.60 16.07
N LYS A 56 8.23 6.50 16.50
CA LYS A 56 8.07 6.85 17.92
C LYS A 56 6.62 6.70 18.38
N PRO A 57 6.36 6.26 19.62
CA PRO A 57 5.01 6.23 20.16
C PRO A 57 4.51 7.64 20.48
N VAL A 58 3.22 7.87 20.29
CA VAL A 58 2.49 9.10 20.64
C VAL A 58 1.16 8.73 21.28
N THR A 59 0.81 9.42 22.36
CA THR A 59 -0.46 9.21 23.08
C THR A 59 -1.19 10.54 23.23
N TRP A 60 -2.43 10.60 22.76
CA TRP A 60 -3.32 11.75 22.98
C TRP A 60 -4.32 11.46 24.09
N GLN A 61 -4.88 10.25 24.12
CA GLN A 61 -5.88 9.86 25.10
C GLN A 61 -5.81 8.37 25.45
N GLY A 62 -6.23 8.02 26.66
CA GLY A 62 -6.35 6.64 27.10
C GLY A 62 -5.01 5.96 27.32
N LYS A 63 -5.00 4.62 27.23
CA LYS A 63 -3.83 3.80 27.55
C LYS A 63 -3.62 2.71 26.51
N GLY A 64 -2.60 2.88 25.68
CA GLY A 64 -2.15 1.87 24.71
C GLY A 64 -0.82 1.26 25.11
N HIS A 65 -0.63 -0.02 24.79
CA HIS A 65 0.66 -0.71 24.85
C HIS A 65 1.27 -0.76 23.46
N PHE A 66 2.47 -0.20 23.31
CA PHE A 66 3.20 -0.16 22.04
C PHE A 66 4.14 -1.36 21.95
N ILE A 67 4.03 -2.11 20.85
CA ILE A 67 4.75 -3.36 20.63
C ILE A 67 5.57 -3.23 19.35
N TYR A 68 6.85 -3.59 19.41
CA TYR A 68 7.62 -3.90 18.22
C TYR A 68 7.55 -5.41 18.02
N ALA A 69 6.68 -5.84 17.10
CA ALA A 69 6.25 -7.22 17.04
C ALA A 69 7.19 -8.06 16.17
N ASP A 70 7.43 -9.32 16.56
CA ASP A 70 8.14 -10.34 15.77
C ASP A 70 7.20 -11.03 14.77
N THR A 71 6.38 -10.23 14.09
CA THR A 71 5.57 -10.64 12.96
C THR A 71 5.46 -9.48 11.98
N GLY A 72 5.47 -9.76 10.69
CA GLY A 72 5.31 -8.75 9.65
C GLY A 72 4.54 -9.31 8.47
N ARG A 73 3.87 -8.46 7.68
CA ARG A 73 3.24 -8.90 6.43
C ARG A 73 4.29 -9.44 5.45
N THR A 74 5.40 -8.71 5.36
CA THR A 74 6.59 -9.07 4.60
C THR A 74 7.78 -8.79 5.49
N GLY A 75 8.66 -9.78 5.69
CA GLY A 75 9.74 -9.67 6.67
C GLY A 75 9.37 -10.26 8.02
N LYS A 76 10.03 -9.81 9.07
CA LYS A 76 9.94 -10.36 10.43
C LYS A 76 9.27 -9.42 11.42
N HIS A 77 9.20 -8.13 11.12
CA HIS A 77 8.79 -7.14 12.11
C HIS A 77 7.62 -6.26 11.68
N SER A 78 6.88 -5.75 12.66
CA SER A 78 5.83 -4.74 12.46
C SER A 78 5.62 -3.88 13.72
N LEU A 79 4.80 -2.84 13.57
CA LEU A 79 4.38 -1.96 14.65
C LEU A 79 3.02 -2.43 15.19
N GLY A 80 2.97 -2.78 16.47
CA GLY A 80 1.76 -3.20 17.17
C GLY A 80 1.29 -2.16 18.18
N ILE A 81 -0.02 -2.12 18.39
CA ILE A 81 -0.70 -1.36 19.45
C ILE A 81 -1.81 -2.23 20.02
N GLU A 82 -1.89 -2.31 21.34
CA GLU A 82 -2.97 -2.97 22.07
C GLU A 82 -3.58 -2.03 23.10
N SER A 83 -4.89 -2.12 23.35
CA SER A 83 -5.53 -1.43 24.46
C SER A 83 -6.74 -2.22 24.97
N ALA A 84 -6.79 -2.43 26.29
CA ALA A 84 -7.97 -3.00 26.94
C ALA A 84 -9.02 -1.92 27.25
N GLU A 85 -8.56 -0.76 27.74
CA GLU A 85 -9.40 0.31 28.27
C GLU A 85 -9.92 1.28 27.19
N GLY A 86 -9.25 1.34 26.03
CA GLY A 86 -9.47 2.38 25.03
C GLY A 86 -8.27 3.30 24.91
N ALA A 87 -7.82 3.58 23.69
CA ALA A 87 -6.76 4.56 23.45
C ALA A 87 -6.91 5.31 22.13
N ASP A 88 -6.43 6.57 22.11
CA ASP A 88 -6.10 7.34 20.90
C ASP A 88 -4.58 7.54 20.89
N VAL A 89 -3.90 6.66 20.17
CA VAL A 89 -2.43 6.48 20.19
C VAL A 89 -1.91 6.12 18.82
N ALA A 90 -0.65 6.44 18.53
CA ALA A 90 -0.03 6.09 17.26
C ALA A 90 1.45 5.76 17.38
N TRP A 91 1.94 4.95 16.44
CA TRP A 91 3.33 5.06 16.02
C TRP A 91 3.44 6.16 14.97
N GLN A 92 4.36 7.10 15.17
CA GLN A 92 4.55 8.27 14.33
C GLN A 92 5.92 8.29 13.66
N ILE A 93 5.96 8.76 12.42
CA ILE A 93 7.18 9.14 11.71
C ILE A 93 7.00 10.50 11.02
N VAL A 94 8.10 11.24 10.85
CA VAL A 94 8.13 12.49 10.08
C VAL A 94 8.85 12.23 8.77
N VAL A 95 8.24 12.63 7.66
CA VAL A 95 8.73 12.38 6.30
C VAL A 95 8.91 13.69 5.56
N PRO A 96 10.12 13.99 5.04
CA PRO A 96 10.31 15.12 4.14
C PRO A 96 9.51 14.95 2.84
N VAL A 97 8.90 16.04 2.38
CA VAL A 97 8.16 16.12 1.13
C VAL A 97 8.55 17.41 0.40
N GLU A 98 8.25 17.47 -0.89
CA GLU A 98 8.38 18.70 -1.66
C GLU A 98 7.05 19.46 -1.61
N PRO A 99 7.09 20.79 -1.40
CA PRO A 99 5.91 21.64 -1.54
C PRO A 99 5.24 21.48 -2.91
N ARG A 100 3.91 21.63 -2.96
CA ARG A 100 3.08 21.56 -4.18
C ARG A 100 3.15 20.20 -4.89
N GLY A 101 3.29 19.14 -4.11
CA GLY A 101 3.38 17.77 -4.59
C GLY A 101 2.13 16.94 -4.24
N THR A 102 1.75 16.03 -5.15
CA THR A 102 0.73 15.01 -4.89
C THR A 102 1.40 13.70 -4.47
N TYR A 103 0.96 13.15 -3.35
CA TYR A 103 1.54 11.94 -2.75
C TYR A 103 0.48 10.87 -2.52
N ARG A 104 0.94 9.63 -2.40
CA ARG A 104 0.14 8.49 -1.97
C ARG A 104 0.75 7.89 -0.71
N LEU A 105 -0.01 7.90 0.37
CA LEU A 105 0.30 7.09 1.55
C LEU A 105 -0.41 5.75 1.39
N SER A 106 0.33 4.65 1.50
CA SER A 106 -0.25 3.32 1.57
C SER A 106 0.50 2.44 2.55
N GLY A 107 -0.21 1.46 3.10
CA GLY A 107 0.36 0.51 4.03
C GLY A 107 -0.58 -0.67 4.24
N TRP A 108 -0.21 -1.54 5.18
CA TRP A 108 -0.98 -2.72 5.52
C TRP A 108 -1.26 -2.71 7.01
N ILE A 109 -2.51 -2.98 7.35
CA ILE A 109 -2.97 -3.03 8.73
C ILE A 109 -3.59 -4.41 8.96
N LYS A 110 -3.25 -5.02 10.09
CA LYS A 110 -3.91 -6.21 10.62
C LYS A 110 -4.59 -5.82 11.93
N THR A 111 -5.81 -6.31 12.17
CA THR A 111 -6.55 -6.02 13.40
C THR A 111 -7.09 -7.30 14.01
N GLU A 112 -7.20 -7.33 15.33
CA GLU A 112 -7.81 -8.43 16.07
C GLU A 112 -8.79 -7.84 17.09
N ASN A 113 -10.08 -8.19 16.95
CA ASN A 113 -11.17 -7.78 17.84
C ASN A 113 -11.24 -6.26 18.09
N LEU A 114 -10.80 -5.43 17.13
CA LEU A 114 -10.73 -3.98 17.30
C LEU A 114 -12.15 -3.39 17.32
N THR A 115 -12.54 -2.78 18.43
CA THR A 115 -13.88 -2.20 18.59
C THR A 115 -13.75 -0.71 18.89
N PRO A 116 -14.18 0.18 17.98
CA PRO A 116 -14.14 1.61 18.27
C PRO A 116 -15.06 1.99 19.44
N LYS A 117 -14.63 2.99 20.21
CA LYS A 117 -15.26 3.52 21.42
C LYS A 117 -15.20 5.05 21.39
N GLN A 118 -16.14 5.71 22.07
CA GLN A 118 -16.10 7.17 22.28
C GLN A 118 -15.84 7.98 20.99
N GLY A 119 -16.53 7.64 19.89
CA GLY A 119 -16.38 8.33 18.60
C GLY A 119 -15.15 7.93 17.77
N GLY A 120 -14.35 6.96 18.24
CA GLY A 120 -13.23 6.43 17.49
C GLY A 120 -13.66 5.80 16.15
N ARG A 121 -12.77 5.88 15.17
CA ARG A 121 -12.96 5.27 13.84
C ARG A 121 -12.35 3.88 13.73
N GLY A 122 -11.38 3.55 14.59
CA GLY A 122 -10.65 2.29 14.59
C GLY A 122 -9.16 2.46 14.27
N ALA A 123 -8.57 1.55 13.50
CA ALA A 123 -7.18 1.63 13.06
C ALA A 123 -7.06 2.19 11.64
N LEU A 124 -6.18 3.17 11.41
CA LEU A 124 -5.97 3.80 10.11
C LEU A 124 -4.59 4.44 10.00
N LEU A 125 -4.21 4.84 8.78
CA LEU A 125 -3.06 5.74 8.60
C LEU A 125 -3.58 7.17 8.38
N ASN A 126 -2.96 8.17 9.01
CA ASN A 126 -3.31 9.57 8.77
C ASN A 126 -2.09 10.47 8.62
N ILE A 127 -2.29 11.59 7.91
CA ILE A 127 -1.35 12.71 7.90
C ILE A 127 -1.77 13.68 9.00
N HIS A 128 -1.02 13.70 10.10
CA HIS A 128 -1.42 14.39 11.33
C HIS A 128 -1.49 15.91 11.16
N ASN A 129 -0.52 16.49 10.45
CA ASN A 129 -0.44 17.92 10.18
C ASN A 129 -1.24 18.37 8.95
N LEU A 130 -1.98 17.47 8.29
CA LEU A 130 -2.84 17.78 7.14
C LEU A 130 -4.20 17.11 7.30
N GLN A 131 -5.01 17.65 8.20
CA GLN A 131 -6.36 17.12 8.47
C GLN A 131 -7.34 17.49 7.36
N PRO A 132 -8.32 16.62 7.02
CA PRO A 132 -8.64 15.33 7.64
C PRO A 132 -8.03 14.12 6.89
N VAL A 133 -6.86 14.26 6.26
CA VAL A 133 -6.29 13.22 5.38
C VAL A 133 -6.00 11.93 6.14
N ALA A 134 -6.71 10.87 5.75
CA ALA A 134 -6.60 9.55 6.33
C ALA A 134 -7.06 8.46 5.37
N THR A 135 -6.56 7.25 5.58
CA THR A 135 -7.05 6.06 4.88
C THR A 135 -8.43 5.65 5.39
N GLN A 136 -9.03 4.66 4.71
CA GLN A 136 -10.14 3.92 5.31
C GLN A 136 -9.73 3.37 6.69
N ALA A 137 -10.67 3.38 7.63
CA ALA A 137 -10.47 2.84 8.97
C ALA A 137 -10.86 1.37 9.00
N LEU A 138 -10.07 0.57 9.70
CA LEU A 138 -10.29 -0.85 9.93
C LEU A 138 -10.79 -1.09 11.35
N THR A 139 -11.77 -1.98 11.46
CA THR A 139 -12.38 -2.44 12.71
C THR A 139 -12.53 -3.97 12.69
N GLY A 140 -12.89 -4.55 13.83
CA GLY A 140 -13.06 -5.99 14.00
C GLY A 140 -11.76 -6.76 13.83
N THR A 141 -11.89 -7.99 13.35
CA THR A 141 -10.76 -8.88 13.03
C THR A 141 -10.56 -8.93 11.53
N GLN A 142 -9.40 -8.50 11.07
CA GLN A 142 -9.01 -8.49 9.68
C GLN A 142 -7.57 -8.97 9.58
N ASP A 143 -7.28 -9.87 8.63
CA ASP A 143 -5.90 -10.15 8.28
C ASP A 143 -5.26 -8.92 7.60
N TRP A 144 -4.00 -9.00 7.19
CA TRP A 144 -3.30 -7.91 6.52
C TRP A 144 -4.12 -7.32 5.35
N THR A 145 -4.69 -6.15 5.59
CA THR A 145 -5.52 -5.41 4.63
C THR A 145 -4.77 -4.17 4.17
N ARG A 146 -4.67 -3.99 2.86
CA ARG A 146 -4.04 -2.79 2.28
C ARG A 146 -4.97 -1.60 2.43
N VAL A 147 -4.41 -0.49 2.87
CA VAL A 147 -5.10 0.80 2.96
C VAL A 147 -4.27 1.86 2.24
N GLU A 148 -4.92 2.84 1.65
CA GLU A 148 -4.24 3.95 1.00
C GLU A 148 -5.08 5.23 0.95
N VAL A 149 -4.40 6.35 0.77
CA VAL A 149 -4.98 7.68 0.53
C VAL A 149 -4.03 8.48 -0.37
N VAL A 150 -4.61 9.25 -1.28
CA VAL A 150 -3.88 10.25 -2.08
C VAL A 150 -4.15 11.62 -1.47
N PHE A 151 -3.11 12.44 -1.38
CA PHE A 151 -3.21 13.78 -0.79
C PHE A 151 -2.22 14.74 -1.45
N ASP A 152 -2.59 16.02 -1.41
CA ASP A 152 -1.76 17.11 -1.93
C ASP A 152 -1.08 17.83 -0.77
N VAL A 153 0.16 18.26 -1.00
CA VAL A 153 0.93 19.11 -0.11
C VAL A 153 1.02 20.48 -0.75
N GLU A 154 0.78 21.54 0.02
CA GLU A 154 0.88 22.91 -0.48
C GLU A 154 2.26 23.47 -0.11
N ASP A 155 2.36 24.16 1.03
CA ASP A 155 3.61 24.81 1.46
C ASP A 155 4.42 23.96 2.46
N GLN A 156 3.94 22.76 2.83
CA GLN A 156 4.66 21.91 3.78
C GLN A 156 5.89 21.27 3.12
N ASP A 157 6.99 21.24 3.86
CA ASP A 157 8.22 20.53 3.51
C ASP A 157 8.33 19.17 4.24
N THR A 158 7.37 18.90 5.13
CA THR A 158 7.30 17.68 5.93
C THR A 158 5.86 17.27 6.20
N VAL A 159 5.63 15.96 6.26
CA VAL A 159 4.38 15.36 6.73
C VAL A 159 4.63 14.49 7.95
N GLN A 160 3.70 14.54 8.89
CA GLN A 160 3.69 13.67 10.06
C GLN A 160 2.73 12.52 9.80
N ILE A 161 3.24 11.31 9.69
CA ILE A 161 2.44 10.12 9.39
C ILE A 161 2.27 9.32 10.68
N ASN A 162 1.03 8.94 10.95
CA ASN A 162 0.69 8.07 12.07
C ASN A 162 0.16 6.72 11.56
N CYS A 163 0.60 5.64 12.18
CA CYS A 163 -0.16 4.40 12.30
C CYS A 163 -1.07 4.55 13.52
N LEU A 164 -2.29 5.03 13.31
CA LEU A 164 -3.20 5.49 14.35
C LEU A 164 -4.14 4.36 14.80
N PHE A 165 -4.31 4.25 16.12
CA PHE A 165 -5.28 3.40 16.79
C PHE A 165 -6.21 4.29 17.62
N GLY A 166 -7.52 4.07 17.49
CA GLY A 166 -8.56 4.92 18.06
C GLY A 166 -9.20 5.78 16.97
N GLY A 167 -8.45 6.73 16.43
CA GLY A 167 -8.91 7.53 15.29
C GLY A 167 -9.81 8.68 15.71
N TRP A 168 -9.23 9.68 16.38
CA TRP A 168 -9.91 10.85 16.99
C TRP A 168 -10.94 10.49 18.07
N GLY A 169 -10.79 9.31 18.63
CA GLY A 169 -11.57 8.72 19.70
C GLY A 169 -10.87 7.43 20.12
N LEU A 170 -11.52 6.60 20.92
CA LEU A 170 -10.87 5.41 21.49
C LEU A 170 -11.14 4.15 20.66
N ALA A 171 -10.30 3.13 20.81
CA ALA A 171 -10.59 1.74 20.42
C ALA A 171 -10.14 0.81 21.55
#